data_AF-B4RAH1-F1
#
_entry.id   AF-B4RAH1-F1
#
_cell.length_a   1.000
_cell.length_b   1.000
_cell.length_c   1.000
_cell.angle_alpha   90.00
_cell.angle_beta   90.00
_cell.angle_gamma   90.00
#
_symmetry.space_group_name_H-M   'P 1'
#
loop_
_entity.id
_entity.type
_entity.pdbx_description
1 polymer ?
#
loop_
_entity_poly.entity_id
_entity_poly.type
_entity_poly.pdbx_seq_one_letter_code
_entity_poly.pdbx_strand_id
1 'polypeptide(L)'
;MGGRRRTAASKDARGRQFARRLAAVQQVCERLEAGESLCGVCRDPLLPQRYQLDRWRAAEPLFDEMVREARRRAQDAGTWRRRANHPWSRVLEDEILRRIAAGRSLVEVCEAPEMPHHTSVTRWLDEKPGFRDRYLDARLAQADGLFDLAWRIAREADEDEVRTARLKVDVIKWRIGRLSPKRYGPAYLMRMIERAEAAAAAQAEAEAEAEAEDARELWIKRFERGSDGQVRVAYMFRARPRREPGEPLLLIYPDGDGPEPPRDPSHGIPGAFRADWEGGNDWQGRAAP
;
A
#
# COMPACT_ATOMS: atom_id res chain seq x y z
N MET A 1 -68.79 53.11 -27.34
CA MET A 1 -67.53 53.31 -28.08
C MET A 1 -66.36 53.30 -27.10
N GLY A 2 -65.57 52.22 -27.04
CA GLY A 2 -64.45 52.07 -26.10
C GLY A 2 -63.23 51.50 -26.78
N GLY A 3 -62.65 52.25 -27.73
CA GLY A 3 -61.55 51.80 -28.56
C GLY A 3 -60.18 52.30 -28.09
N ARG A 4 -59.32 51.33 -27.71
CA ARG A 4 -57.86 51.34 -27.93
C ARG A 4 -57.01 52.42 -27.22
N ARG A 5 -56.69 52.19 -25.94
CA ARG A 5 -55.47 52.70 -25.28
C ARG A 5 -54.53 51.58 -24.81
N ARG A 6 -54.35 50.53 -25.62
CA ARG A 6 -53.51 49.36 -25.28
C ARG A 6 -52.16 49.30 -26.01
N THR A 7 -51.77 50.32 -26.78
CA THR A 7 -50.90 50.10 -27.93
C THR A 7 -49.43 50.49 -27.78
N ALA A 8 -49.06 51.49 -26.97
CA ALA A 8 -47.66 51.95 -26.85
C ALA A 8 -46.93 51.29 -25.66
N ALA A 9 -47.42 51.49 -24.43
CA ALA A 9 -46.80 50.94 -23.22
C ALA A 9 -46.66 49.41 -23.22
N SER A 10 -47.59 48.69 -23.87
CA SER A 10 -47.51 47.23 -24.04
C SER A 10 -46.43 46.81 -25.04
N LYS A 11 -46.20 47.59 -26.10
CA LYS A 11 -45.12 47.34 -27.06
C LYS A 11 -43.75 47.59 -26.41
N ASP A 12 -43.62 48.66 -25.63
CA ASP A 12 -42.37 48.98 -24.92
C ASP A 12 -42.03 47.91 -23.86
N ALA A 13 -43.05 47.40 -23.14
CA ALA A 13 -42.87 46.32 -22.19
C ALA A 13 -42.43 45.00 -22.86
N ARG A 14 -43.00 44.66 -24.03
CA ARG A 14 -42.58 43.50 -24.84
C ARG A 14 -41.15 43.67 -25.35
N GLY A 15 -40.78 44.87 -25.81
CA GLY A 15 -39.42 45.18 -26.25
C GLY A 15 -38.38 45.02 -25.12
N ARG A 16 -38.65 45.56 -23.93
CA ARG A 16 -37.78 45.36 -22.75
C ARG A 16 -37.67 43.88 -22.35
N GLN A 17 -38.77 43.15 -22.40
CA GLN A 17 -38.77 41.73 -22.10
C GLN A 17 -37.97 40.92 -23.13
N PHE A 18 -38.07 41.26 -24.41
CA PHE A 18 -37.27 40.65 -25.47
C PHE A 18 -35.78 40.92 -25.26
N ALA A 19 -35.38 42.17 -25.01
CA ALA A 19 -33.98 42.54 -24.76
C ALA A 19 -33.38 41.77 -23.58
N ARG A 20 -34.12 41.61 -22.47
CA ARG A 20 -33.68 40.81 -21.32
C ARG A 20 -33.48 39.33 -21.68
N ARG A 21 -34.40 38.76 -22.47
CA ARG A 21 -34.28 37.36 -22.91
C ARG A 21 -33.12 37.17 -23.87
N LEU A 22 -32.91 38.12 -24.78
CA LEU A 22 -31.79 38.11 -25.72
C LEU A 22 -30.45 38.09 -24.96
N ALA A 23 -30.26 38.99 -23.99
CA ALA A 23 -29.04 39.02 -23.17
C ALA A 23 -28.81 37.69 -22.44
N ALA A 24 -29.87 37.10 -21.86
CA ALA A 24 -29.78 35.80 -21.21
C ALA A 24 -29.44 34.67 -22.19
N VAL A 25 -29.98 34.70 -23.42
CA VAL A 25 -29.67 33.71 -24.47
C VAL A 25 -28.24 33.89 -24.98
N GLN A 26 -27.74 35.11 -25.11
CA GLN A 26 -26.34 35.38 -25.45
C GLN A 26 -25.39 34.78 -24.42
N GLN A 27 -25.64 35.01 -23.13
CA GLN A 27 -24.84 34.44 -22.05
C GLN A 27 -24.90 32.90 -22.02
N VAL A 28 -26.05 32.31 -22.36
CA VAL A 28 -26.15 30.86 -22.57
C VAL A 28 -25.28 30.41 -23.74
N CYS A 29 -25.28 31.13 -24.86
CA CYS A 29 -24.49 30.79 -26.04
C CYS A 29 -22.99 30.86 -25.76
N GLU A 30 -22.51 31.91 -25.09
CA GLU A 30 -21.11 32.06 -24.69
C GLU A 30 -20.61 30.86 -23.86
N ARG A 31 -21.40 30.43 -22.86
CA ARG A 31 -21.04 29.28 -22.02
C ARG A 31 -21.08 27.96 -22.78
N LEU A 32 -22.01 27.80 -23.72
CA LEU A 32 -22.03 26.63 -24.61
C LEU A 32 -20.79 26.58 -25.49
N GLU A 33 -20.37 27.72 -26.06
CA GLU A 33 -19.17 27.83 -26.88
C GLU A 33 -17.89 27.55 -26.07
N ALA A 34 -17.88 27.93 -24.79
CA ALA A 34 -16.84 27.57 -23.82
C ALA A 34 -16.82 26.07 -23.43
N GLY A 35 -17.75 25.26 -23.94
CA GLY A 35 -17.78 23.81 -23.76
C GLY A 35 -18.71 23.31 -22.65
N GLU A 36 -19.45 24.20 -21.98
CA GLU A 36 -20.41 23.77 -20.96
C GLU A 36 -21.62 23.06 -21.59
N SER A 37 -22.18 22.07 -20.90
CA SER A 37 -23.41 21.42 -21.35
C SER A 37 -24.61 22.35 -21.14
N LEU A 38 -25.60 22.30 -22.03
CA LEU A 38 -26.83 23.10 -21.86
C LEU A 38 -27.54 22.84 -20.52
N CYS A 39 -27.49 21.60 -20.02
CA CYS A 39 -28.01 21.30 -18.69
C CYS A 39 -27.19 21.95 -17.57
N GLY A 40 -25.86 22.04 -17.72
CA GLY A 40 -24.98 22.73 -16.77
C GLY A 40 -25.24 24.23 -16.76
N VAL A 41 -25.29 24.85 -17.95
CA VAL A 41 -25.59 26.28 -18.10
C VAL A 41 -26.95 26.65 -17.48
N CYS A 42 -27.99 25.85 -17.74
CA CYS A 42 -29.33 26.08 -17.16
C CYS A 42 -29.47 25.77 -15.65
N ARG A 43 -28.43 25.24 -14.97
CA ARG A 43 -28.45 25.10 -13.50
C ARG A 43 -28.08 26.39 -12.78
N ASP A 44 -27.45 27.34 -13.47
CA ASP A 44 -27.10 28.63 -12.90
C ASP A 44 -28.38 29.41 -12.53
N PRO A 45 -28.56 29.83 -11.27
CA PRO A 45 -29.74 30.58 -10.83
C PRO A 45 -29.95 31.92 -11.56
N LEU A 46 -28.90 32.50 -12.15
CA LEU A 46 -28.96 33.76 -12.89
C LEU A 46 -29.36 33.58 -14.35
N LEU A 47 -29.30 32.34 -14.87
CA LEU A 47 -29.64 32.00 -16.24
C LEU A 47 -31.04 31.37 -16.34
N PRO A 48 -31.64 31.36 -17.55
CA PRO A 48 -32.95 30.77 -17.73
C PRO A 48 -32.91 29.28 -17.41
N GLN A 49 -33.81 28.87 -16.52
CA GLN A 49 -34.10 27.48 -16.25
C GLN A 49 -34.45 26.75 -17.54
N ARG A 50 -34.14 25.45 -17.61
CA ARG A 50 -34.21 24.70 -18.87
C ARG A 50 -35.56 24.81 -19.58
N TYR A 51 -36.65 24.69 -18.83
CA TYR A 51 -38.00 24.80 -19.40
C TYR A 51 -38.29 26.20 -19.96
N GLN A 52 -37.75 27.26 -19.34
CA GLN A 52 -37.96 28.65 -19.79
C GLN A 52 -37.25 28.88 -21.11
N LEU A 53 -36.00 28.42 -21.21
CA LEU A 53 -35.21 28.51 -22.44
C LEU A 53 -35.88 27.74 -23.58
N ASP A 54 -36.32 26.50 -23.34
CA ASP A 54 -37.00 25.71 -24.37
C ASP A 54 -38.30 26.40 -24.84
N ARG A 55 -39.07 27.00 -23.91
CA ARG A 55 -40.24 27.82 -24.26
C ARG A 55 -39.87 29.05 -25.09
N TRP A 56 -38.77 29.74 -24.78
CA TRP A 56 -38.34 30.93 -25.52
C TRP A 56 -37.87 30.56 -26.93
N ARG A 57 -37.14 29.46 -27.09
CA ARG A 57 -36.70 28.94 -28.39
C ARG A 57 -37.88 28.52 -29.26
N ALA A 58 -38.91 27.92 -28.67
CA ALA A 58 -40.14 27.57 -29.40
C ALA A 58 -40.95 28.80 -29.85
N ALA A 59 -40.90 29.89 -29.08
CA ALA A 59 -41.64 31.11 -29.37
C ALA A 59 -40.91 32.07 -30.33
N GLU A 60 -39.58 32.07 -30.33
CA GLU A 60 -38.74 33.03 -31.07
C GLU A 60 -37.66 32.29 -31.87
N PRO A 61 -37.79 32.17 -33.21
CA PRO A 61 -36.85 31.43 -34.06
C PRO A 61 -35.40 31.89 -33.93
N LEU A 62 -35.18 33.19 -33.71
CA LEU A 62 -33.84 33.77 -33.49
C LEU A 62 -33.14 33.13 -32.30
N PHE A 63 -33.82 32.93 -31.17
CA PHE A 63 -33.19 32.33 -29.99
C PHE A 63 -32.85 30.85 -30.23
N ASP A 64 -33.69 30.14 -30.99
CA ASP A 64 -33.40 28.77 -31.35
C ASP A 64 -32.20 28.66 -32.29
N GLU A 65 -32.10 29.57 -33.26
CA GLU A 65 -30.94 29.68 -34.15
C GLU A 65 -29.66 29.99 -33.38
N MET A 66 -29.65 31.01 -32.52
CA MET A 66 -28.48 31.35 -31.69
C MET A 66 -27.96 30.16 -30.89
N VAL A 67 -28.85 29.43 -30.20
CA VAL A 67 -28.46 28.26 -29.41
C VAL A 67 -27.98 27.11 -30.30
N ARG A 68 -28.57 26.92 -31.50
CA ARG A 68 -28.11 25.93 -32.48
C ARG A 68 -26.73 26.27 -33.03
N GLU A 69 -26.47 27.54 -33.35
CA GLU A 69 -25.17 28.01 -33.83
C GLU A 69 -24.08 27.88 -32.78
N ALA A 70 -24.35 28.31 -31.54
CA ALA A 70 -23.41 28.18 -30.43
C ALA A 70 -22.99 26.73 -30.20
N ARG A 71 -23.96 25.79 -30.26
CA ARG A 71 -23.68 24.35 -30.17
C ARG A 71 -22.85 23.84 -31.34
N ARG A 72 -23.12 24.30 -32.56
CA ARG A 72 -22.36 23.93 -33.76
C ARG A 72 -20.91 24.41 -33.62
N ARG A 73 -20.69 25.67 -33.26
CA ARG A 73 -19.35 26.21 -32.99
C ARG A 73 -18.61 25.44 -31.91
N ALA A 74 -19.29 25.08 -30.81
CA ALA A 74 -18.69 24.29 -29.75
C ALA A 74 -18.30 22.86 -30.20
N GLN A 75 -19.08 22.25 -31.11
CA GLN A 75 -18.77 20.95 -31.70
C GLN A 75 -17.57 21.04 -32.66
N ASP A 76 -17.57 22.04 -33.55
CA ASP A 76 -16.52 22.27 -34.54
C ASP A 76 -15.18 22.59 -33.87
N ALA A 77 -15.20 23.41 -32.82
CA ALA A 77 -14.04 23.72 -31.98
C ALA A 77 -13.62 22.53 -31.09
N GLY A 78 -14.45 21.49 -30.98
CA GLY A 78 -14.21 20.35 -30.09
C GLY A 78 -14.29 20.68 -28.60
N THR A 79 -14.73 21.88 -28.22
CA THR A 79 -14.91 22.33 -26.84
C THR A 79 -16.09 21.62 -26.17
N TRP A 80 -17.12 21.26 -26.95
CA TRP A 80 -18.24 20.46 -26.49
C TRP A 80 -18.29 19.13 -27.26
N ARG A 81 -18.05 18.01 -26.56
CA ARG A 81 -18.30 16.66 -27.09
C ARG A 81 -19.38 15.97 -26.28
N ARG A 82 -20.48 15.57 -26.95
CA ARG A 82 -21.42 14.61 -26.37
C ARG A 82 -20.61 13.35 -26.06
N ARG A 83 -20.55 12.95 -24.78
CA ARG A 83 -19.84 11.73 -24.39
C ARG A 83 -20.37 10.57 -25.22
N ALA A 84 -19.47 9.79 -25.80
CA ALA A 84 -19.85 8.68 -26.65
C ALA A 84 -20.69 7.68 -25.84
N ASN A 85 -21.66 7.05 -26.51
CA ASN A 85 -22.29 5.88 -25.92
C ASN A 85 -21.28 4.75 -25.98
N HIS A 86 -20.95 4.18 -24.83
CA HIS A 86 -19.96 3.13 -24.70
C HIS A 86 -20.70 1.81 -24.43
N PRO A 87 -21.05 1.01 -25.45
CA PRO A 87 -21.63 -0.30 -25.22
C PRO A 87 -20.60 -1.20 -24.52
N TRP A 88 -21.10 -2.14 -23.72
CA TRP A 88 -20.20 -3.11 -23.08
C TRP A 88 -19.47 -3.91 -24.14
N SER A 89 -18.15 -4.02 -24.00
CA SER A 89 -17.29 -4.87 -24.81
C SER A 89 -16.15 -5.41 -23.94
N ARG A 90 -15.55 -6.53 -24.35
CA ARG A 90 -14.40 -7.12 -23.64
C ARG A 90 -13.20 -6.17 -23.58
N VAL A 91 -12.92 -5.46 -24.68
CA VAL A 91 -11.83 -4.47 -24.74
C VAL A 91 -12.03 -3.36 -23.71
N LEU A 92 -13.27 -2.86 -23.59
CA LEU A 92 -13.60 -1.80 -22.64
C LEU A 92 -13.54 -2.31 -21.19
N GLU A 93 -14.03 -3.52 -20.94
CA GLU A 93 -13.89 -4.21 -19.65
C GLU A 93 -12.42 -4.32 -19.25
N ASP A 94 -11.57 -4.85 -20.12
CA ASP A 94 -10.14 -5.04 -19.82
C ASP A 94 -9.45 -3.71 -19.52
N GLU A 95 -9.79 -2.64 -20.23
CA GLU A 95 -9.25 -1.31 -19.97
C GLU A 95 -9.71 -0.73 -18.62
N ILE A 96 -10.98 -0.92 -18.25
CA ILE A 96 -11.49 -0.52 -16.93
C ILE A 96 -10.75 -1.29 -15.83
N LEU A 97 -10.64 -2.61 -15.97
CA LEU A 97 -9.98 -3.48 -15.00
C LEU A 97 -8.51 -3.12 -14.85
N ARG A 98 -7.81 -2.87 -15.97
CA ARG A 98 -6.40 -2.45 -15.99
C ARG A 98 -6.20 -1.15 -15.21
N ARG A 99 -7.04 -0.13 -15.43
CA ARG A 99 -6.94 1.15 -14.71
C ARG A 99 -7.24 1.01 -13.22
N ILE A 100 -8.19 0.16 -12.85
CA ILE A 100 -8.51 -0.13 -11.45
C ILE A 100 -7.33 -0.83 -10.76
N ALA A 101 -6.79 -1.88 -11.38
CA ALA A 101 -5.64 -2.60 -10.86
C ALA A 101 -4.42 -1.69 -10.70
N ALA A 102 -4.25 -0.69 -11.59
CA ALA A 102 -3.20 0.31 -11.50
C ALA A 102 -3.37 1.35 -10.35
N GLY A 103 -4.43 1.25 -9.54
CA GLY A 103 -4.64 2.14 -8.38
C GLY A 103 -5.84 3.09 -8.49
N ARG A 104 -6.40 3.28 -9.69
CA ARG A 104 -7.51 4.25 -9.89
C ARG A 104 -8.83 3.76 -9.31
N SER A 105 -9.60 4.69 -8.76
CA SER A 105 -10.99 4.44 -8.37
C SER A 105 -11.89 4.30 -9.60
N LEU A 106 -13.08 3.71 -9.44
CA LEU A 106 -14.00 3.58 -10.56
C LEU A 106 -14.51 4.96 -11.03
N VAL A 107 -14.64 5.91 -10.10
CA VAL A 107 -15.01 7.30 -10.41
C VAL A 107 -13.98 7.94 -11.30
N GLU A 108 -12.70 7.95 -10.91
CA GLU A 108 -11.59 8.50 -11.71
C GLU A 108 -11.47 7.82 -13.07
N VAL A 109 -11.75 6.51 -13.16
CA VAL A 109 -11.80 5.82 -14.44
C VAL A 109 -12.92 6.38 -15.31
N CYS A 110 -14.13 6.50 -14.77
CA CYS A 110 -15.30 6.95 -15.53
C CYS A 110 -15.29 8.45 -15.85
N GLU A 111 -14.43 9.25 -15.22
CA GLU A 111 -14.28 10.68 -15.54
C GLU A 111 -13.69 10.89 -16.95
N ALA A 112 -12.83 9.99 -17.42
CA ALA A 112 -12.19 10.13 -18.72
C ALA A 112 -13.20 10.09 -19.88
N PRO A 113 -13.09 10.95 -20.91
CA PRO A 113 -14.08 11.04 -22.00
C PRO A 113 -14.28 9.73 -22.79
N GLU A 114 -13.22 8.95 -22.92
CA GLU A 114 -13.20 7.65 -23.58
C GLU A 114 -13.78 6.50 -22.73
N MET A 115 -14.16 6.80 -21.47
CA MET A 115 -14.67 5.81 -20.53
C MET A 115 -16.20 5.90 -20.38
N PRO A 116 -16.87 4.76 -20.11
CA PRO A 116 -18.30 4.71 -19.87
C PRO A 116 -18.68 5.51 -18.63
N HIS A 117 -19.95 5.91 -18.57
CA HIS A 117 -20.50 6.48 -17.34
C HIS A 117 -20.48 5.45 -16.21
N HIS A 118 -20.24 5.93 -14.99
CA HIS A 118 -20.25 5.11 -13.78
C HIS A 118 -21.50 4.23 -13.66
N THR A 119 -22.68 4.77 -13.96
CA THR A 119 -23.96 4.04 -13.94
C THR A 119 -24.02 2.89 -14.94
N SER A 120 -23.34 3.02 -16.08
CA SER A 120 -23.26 1.95 -17.07
C SER A 120 -22.39 0.81 -16.56
N VAL A 121 -21.24 1.13 -15.94
CA VAL A 121 -20.35 0.12 -15.37
C VAL A 121 -20.98 -0.60 -14.19
N THR A 122 -21.63 0.11 -13.27
CA THR A 122 -22.32 -0.54 -12.14
C THR A 122 -23.42 -1.49 -12.61
N ARG A 123 -24.21 -1.07 -13.59
CA ARG A 123 -25.22 -1.95 -14.21
C ARG A 123 -24.59 -3.19 -14.82
N TRP A 124 -23.47 -3.07 -15.53
CA TRP A 124 -22.78 -4.24 -16.10
C TRP A 124 -22.23 -5.19 -15.04
N LEU A 125 -21.77 -4.67 -13.89
CA LEU A 125 -21.32 -5.50 -12.77
C LEU A 125 -22.48 -6.32 -12.16
N ASP A 126 -23.69 -5.76 -12.14
CA ASP A 126 -24.88 -6.46 -11.67
C ASP A 126 -25.38 -7.51 -12.68
N GLU A 127 -25.35 -7.18 -13.98
CA GLU A 127 -25.85 -8.04 -15.06
C GLU A 127 -24.89 -9.16 -15.47
N LYS A 128 -23.57 -9.01 -15.21
CA LYS A 128 -22.54 -9.91 -15.73
C LYS A 128 -21.65 -10.45 -14.61
N PRO A 129 -21.97 -11.62 -14.04
CA PRO A 129 -21.19 -12.22 -12.95
C PRO A 129 -19.71 -12.40 -13.30
N GLY A 130 -19.37 -12.86 -14.51
CA GLY A 130 -17.98 -13.01 -14.91
C GLY A 130 -17.18 -11.70 -15.01
N PHE A 131 -17.85 -10.56 -15.28
CA PHE A 131 -17.20 -9.25 -15.19
C PHE A 131 -17.02 -8.84 -13.72
N ARG A 132 -18.01 -9.10 -12.88
CA ARG A 132 -17.96 -8.83 -11.44
C ARG A 132 -16.80 -9.56 -10.77
N ASP A 133 -16.58 -10.84 -11.07
CA ASP A 133 -15.49 -11.62 -10.47
C ASP A 133 -14.12 -11.05 -10.85
N ARG A 134 -13.90 -10.79 -12.15
CA ARG A 134 -12.67 -10.14 -12.64
C ARG A 134 -12.48 -8.73 -12.05
N TYR A 135 -13.57 -8.01 -11.81
CA TYR A 135 -13.53 -6.72 -11.14
C TYR A 135 -13.11 -6.84 -9.67
N LEU A 136 -13.56 -7.86 -8.94
CA LEU A 136 -13.10 -8.15 -7.59
C LEU A 136 -11.61 -8.51 -7.58
N ASP A 137 -11.13 -9.31 -8.53
CA ASP A 137 -9.71 -9.62 -8.67
C ASP A 137 -8.88 -8.36 -8.95
N ALA A 138 -9.36 -7.47 -9.83
CA ALA A 138 -8.71 -6.17 -10.07
C ALA A 138 -8.69 -5.28 -8.81
N ARG A 139 -9.71 -5.36 -7.95
CA ARG A 139 -9.71 -4.67 -6.64
C ARG A 139 -8.71 -5.25 -5.65
N LEU A 140 -8.45 -6.55 -5.70
CA LEU A 140 -7.39 -7.18 -4.91
C LEU A 140 -6.01 -6.77 -5.43
N ALA A 141 -5.78 -6.82 -6.74
CA ALA A 141 -4.52 -6.34 -7.35
C ALA A 141 -4.28 -4.85 -7.09
N GLN A 142 -5.35 -4.04 -7.10
CA GLN A 142 -5.29 -2.63 -6.71
C GLN A 142 -4.79 -2.45 -5.28
N ALA A 143 -5.19 -3.31 -4.34
CA ALA A 143 -4.74 -3.21 -2.95
C ALA A 143 -3.22 -3.42 -2.84
N ASP A 144 -2.68 -4.35 -3.62
CA ASP A 144 -1.24 -4.62 -3.68
C ASP A 144 -0.47 -3.43 -4.27
N GLY A 145 -0.93 -2.88 -5.40
CA GLY A 145 -0.29 -1.70 -5.99
C GLY A 145 -0.37 -0.45 -5.10
N LEU A 146 -1.45 -0.28 -4.34
CA LEU A 146 -1.58 0.80 -3.36
C LEU A 146 -0.66 0.59 -2.16
N PHE A 147 -0.45 -0.65 -1.72
CA PHE A 147 0.51 -0.96 -0.65
C PHE A 147 1.93 -0.54 -1.06
N ASP A 148 2.37 -0.92 -2.26
CA ASP A 148 3.68 -0.52 -2.80
C ASP A 148 3.81 1.01 -2.94
N LEU A 149 2.71 1.69 -3.31
CA LEU A 149 2.68 3.15 -3.37
C LEU A 149 2.84 3.78 -1.98
N ALA A 150 2.17 3.25 -0.94
CA ALA A 150 2.35 3.75 0.42
C ALA A 150 3.80 3.57 0.90
N TRP A 151 4.41 2.42 0.60
CA TRP A 151 5.83 2.19 0.90
C TRP A 151 6.72 3.21 0.21
N ARG A 152 6.50 3.47 -1.09
CA ARG A 152 7.24 4.47 -1.86
C ARG A 152 7.11 5.87 -1.26
N ILE A 153 5.89 6.30 -0.95
CA ILE A 153 5.61 7.60 -0.33
C ILE A 153 6.34 7.74 1.00
N ALA A 154 6.34 6.70 1.83
CA ALA A 154 7.05 6.74 3.11
C ALA A 154 8.57 6.84 2.94
N ARG A 155 9.14 6.16 1.92
CA ARG A 155 10.58 6.14 1.66
C ARG A 155 11.10 7.43 1.03
N GLU A 156 10.31 8.07 0.17
CA GLU A 156 10.71 9.23 -0.62
C GLU A 156 10.32 10.57 0.04
N ALA A 157 9.64 10.55 1.18
CA ALA A 157 9.23 11.77 1.87
C ALA A 157 10.41 12.47 2.55
N ASP A 158 10.60 13.75 2.21
CA ASP A 158 11.51 14.66 2.90
C ASP A 158 10.90 15.17 4.22
N GLU A 159 11.72 15.77 5.10
CA GLU A 159 11.29 16.27 6.43
C GLU A 159 10.08 17.22 6.35
N ASP A 160 10.06 18.12 5.38
CA ASP A 160 8.96 19.08 5.17
C ASP A 160 7.66 18.41 4.67
N GLU A 161 7.76 17.22 4.07
CA GLU A 161 6.64 16.50 3.48
C GLU A 161 6.06 15.43 4.41
N VAL A 162 6.74 15.09 5.51
CA VAL A 162 6.36 13.99 6.44
C VAL A 162 4.89 14.06 6.86
N ARG A 163 4.34 15.26 7.12
CA ARG A 163 2.93 15.41 7.51
C ARG A 163 1.98 14.98 6.39
N THR A 164 2.25 15.41 5.17
CA THR A 164 1.45 15.06 3.99
C THR A 164 1.64 13.59 3.62
N ALA A 165 2.87 13.09 3.67
CA ALA A 165 3.20 11.69 3.42
C ALA A 165 2.46 10.77 4.40
N ARG A 166 2.46 11.11 5.69
CA ARG A 166 1.71 10.38 6.72
C ARG A 166 0.22 10.33 6.41
N LEU A 167 -0.39 11.47 6.06
CA LEU A 167 -1.81 11.51 5.68
C LEU A 167 -2.10 10.61 4.46
N LYS A 168 -1.25 10.68 3.41
CA LYS A 168 -1.39 9.83 2.22
C LYS A 168 -1.30 8.34 2.58
N VAL A 169 -0.31 7.96 3.38
CA VAL A 169 -0.12 6.58 3.84
C VAL A 169 -1.31 6.10 4.68
N ASP A 170 -1.82 6.93 5.59
CA ASP A 170 -2.98 6.58 6.43
C ASP A 170 -4.25 6.35 5.59
N VAL A 171 -4.52 7.22 4.61
CA VAL A 171 -5.63 7.05 3.67
C VAL A 171 -5.47 5.78 2.84
N ILE A 172 -4.25 5.50 2.36
CA ILE A 172 -3.96 4.28 1.62
C ILE A 172 -4.18 3.05 2.51
N LYS A 173 -3.64 3.04 3.73
CA LYS A 173 -3.79 1.93 4.71
C LYS A 173 -5.27 1.62 4.97
N TRP A 174 -6.08 2.65 5.19
CA TRP A 174 -7.52 2.47 5.38
C TRP A 174 -8.19 1.88 4.13
N ARG A 175 -7.81 2.36 2.94
CA ARG A 175 -8.37 1.89 1.67
C ARG A 175 -8.00 0.43 1.39
N ILE A 176 -6.73 0.04 1.54
CA ILE A 176 -6.29 -1.35 1.31
C ILE A 176 -6.94 -2.31 2.31
N GLY A 177 -7.14 -1.89 3.56
CA GLY A 177 -7.83 -2.68 4.58
C GLY A 177 -9.29 -2.99 4.24
N ARG A 178 -9.94 -2.14 3.43
CA ARG A 178 -11.30 -2.40 2.90
C ARG A 178 -11.30 -3.18 1.61
N LEU A 179 -10.31 -2.97 0.74
CA LEU A 179 -10.21 -3.70 -0.53
C LEU A 179 -9.80 -5.16 -0.32
N SER A 180 -8.90 -5.43 0.63
CA SER A 180 -8.47 -6.79 0.97
C SER A 180 -8.33 -6.98 2.48
N PRO A 181 -9.46 -7.13 3.22
CA PRO A 181 -9.44 -7.29 4.67
C PRO A 181 -8.66 -8.54 5.13
N LYS A 182 -8.64 -9.60 4.31
CA LYS A 182 -7.93 -10.84 4.64
C LYS A 182 -6.40 -10.66 4.63
N ARG A 183 -5.88 -9.76 3.79
CA ARG A 183 -4.42 -9.54 3.62
C ARG A 183 -3.92 -8.29 4.34
N TYR A 184 -4.74 -7.25 4.46
CA TYR A 184 -4.33 -5.95 5.02
C TYR A 184 -5.25 -5.46 6.14
N GLY A 185 -6.17 -6.31 6.61
CA GLY A 185 -7.10 -5.94 7.69
C GLY A 185 -6.41 -5.82 9.05
N PRO A 186 -6.99 -5.06 10.00
CA PRO A 186 -6.40 -4.85 11.32
C PRO A 186 -6.11 -6.16 12.08
N ALA A 187 -7.02 -7.13 12.00
CA ALA A 187 -6.84 -8.43 12.66
C ALA A 187 -5.72 -9.26 12.05
N TYR A 188 -5.50 -9.17 10.72
CA TYR A 188 -4.37 -9.83 10.07
C TYR A 188 -3.05 -9.19 10.51
N LEU A 189 -2.98 -7.85 10.48
CA LEU A 189 -1.80 -7.10 10.92
C LEU A 189 -1.46 -7.41 12.39
N MET A 190 -2.45 -7.44 13.28
CA MET A 190 -2.23 -7.76 14.70
C MET A 190 -1.63 -9.16 14.87
N ARG A 191 -2.19 -10.17 14.20
CA ARG A 191 -1.64 -11.54 14.23
C ARG A 191 -0.21 -11.63 13.69
N MET A 192 0.12 -10.79 12.70
CA MET A 192 1.48 -10.74 12.15
C MET A 192 2.46 -10.09 13.11
N ILE A 193 2.04 -9.02 13.81
CA ILE A 193 2.85 -8.38 14.87
C ILE A 193 3.10 -9.37 16.01
N GLU A 194 2.06 -10.01 16.54
CA GLU A 194 2.18 -11.02 17.61
C GLU A 194 3.14 -12.15 17.21
N ARG A 195 3.09 -12.62 15.96
CA ARG A 195 4.02 -13.63 15.44
C ARG A 195 5.45 -13.12 15.34
N ALA A 196 5.65 -11.88 14.90
CA ALA A 196 6.97 -11.28 14.79
C ALA A 196 7.59 -11.05 16.18
N GLU A 197 6.81 -10.58 17.14
CA GLU A 197 7.23 -10.42 18.54
C GLU A 197 7.59 -11.78 19.16
N ALA A 198 6.76 -12.80 18.96
CA ALA A 198 7.07 -14.16 19.42
C ALA A 198 8.34 -14.73 18.76
N ALA A 199 8.54 -14.49 17.46
CA ALA A 199 9.75 -14.91 16.76
C ALA A 199 11.00 -14.18 17.28
N ALA A 200 10.91 -12.88 17.53
CA ALA A 200 12.00 -12.10 18.12
C ALA A 200 12.32 -12.57 19.55
N ALA A 201 11.30 -12.88 20.36
CA ALA A 201 11.49 -13.44 21.70
C ALA A 201 12.18 -14.82 21.65
N ALA A 202 11.74 -15.71 20.76
CA ALA A 202 12.37 -17.01 20.58
C ALA A 202 13.83 -16.89 20.09
N GLN A 203 14.11 -15.93 19.21
CA GLN A 203 15.47 -15.65 18.78
C GLN A 203 16.34 -15.13 19.93
N ALA A 204 15.83 -14.20 20.74
CA ALA A 204 16.54 -13.69 21.91
C ALA A 204 16.80 -14.79 22.96
N GLU A 205 15.84 -15.71 23.16
CA GLU A 205 16.01 -16.87 24.06
C GLU A 205 17.07 -17.83 23.53
N ALA A 206 17.09 -18.12 22.22
CA ALA A 206 18.13 -18.94 21.60
C ALA A 206 19.51 -18.28 21.65
N GLU A 207 19.61 -16.97 21.45
CA GLU A 207 20.84 -16.20 21.60
C GLU A 207 21.33 -16.22 23.05
N ALA A 208 20.43 -16.06 24.03
CA ALA A 208 20.76 -16.13 25.45
C ALA A 208 21.16 -17.55 25.89
N GLU A 209 20.52 -18.60 25.35
CA GLU A 209 20.91 -19.99 25.62
C GLU A 209 22.29 -20.30 25.03
N ALA A 210 22.58 -19.82 23.81
CA ALA A 210 23.89 -19.94 23.19
C ALA A 210 24.98 -19.19 23.99
N GLU A 211 24.68 -17.96 24.45
CA GLU A 211 25.59 -17.19 25.30
C GLU A 211 25.80 -17.87 26.66
N ALA A 212 24.73 -18.40 27.27
CA ALA A 212 24.81 -19.15 28.52
C ALA A 212 25.61 -20.45 28.36
N GLU A 213 25.46 -21.14 27.23
CA GLU A 213 26.22 -22.33 26.89
C GLU A 213 27.71 -22.02 26.65
N ASP A 214 28.02 -20.96 25.92
CA ASP A 214 29.40 -20.44 25.77
C ASP A 214 30.00 -20.02 27.12
N ALA A 215 29.17 -19.54 28.05
CA ALA A 215 29.55 -19.14 29.40
C ALA A 215 29.63 -20.31 30.40
N ARG A 216 29.22 -21.54 30.04
CA ARG A 216 29.33 -22.71 30.93
C ARG A 216 30.80 -22.97 31.25
N GLU A 217 31.17 -22.70 32.49
CA GLU A 217 32.53 -22.95 32.98
C GLU A 217 32.74 -24.43 33.27
N LEU A 218 33.70 -25.05 32.59
CA LEU A 218 34.16 -26.41 32.91
C LEU A 218 35.39 -26.35 33.80
N TRP A 219 35.31 -26.99 34.96
CA TRP A 219 36.41 -27.14 35.90
C TRP A 219 36.94 -28.57 35.87
N ILE A 220 38.13 -28.76 35.30
CA ILE A 220 38.79 -30.07 35.22
C ILE A 220 39.76 -30.22 36.40
N LYS A 221 39.57 -31.25 37.23
CA LYS A 221 40.44 -31.55 38.37
C LYS A 221 41.31 -32.76 38.04
N ARG A 222 42.64 -32.60 38.08
CA ARG A 222 43.58 -33.72 38.00
C ARG A 222 43.99 -34.14 39.40
N PHE A 223 43.87 -35.43 39.69
CA PHE A 223 44.27 -36.02 40.96
C PHE A 223 45.56 -36.81 40.78
N GLU A 224 46.47 -36.70 41.73
CA GLU A 224 47.69 -37.48 41.78
C GLU A 224 47.79 -38.22 43.10
N ARG A 225 48.33 -39.43 43.04
CA ARG A 225 48.50 -40.27 44.21
C ARG A 225 49.92 -40.13 44.72
N GLY A 226 50.06 -39.60 45.93
CA GLY A 226 51.34 -39.50 46.60
C GLY A 226 51.92 -40.88 46.92
N SER A 227 53.23 -40.94 47.11
CA SER A 227 53.96 -42.14 47.54
C SER A 227 53.51 -42.68 48.92
N ASP A 228 52.74 -41.89 49.66
CA ASP A 228 52.07 -42.22 50.93
C ASP A 228 50.68 -42.87 50.73
N GLY A 229 50.24 -43.08 49.49
CA GLY A 229 48.96 -43.67 49.14
C GLY A 229 47.78 -42.69 49.15
N GLN A 230 47.97 -41.44 49.57
CA GLN A 230 46.94 -40.41 49.57
C GLN A 230 46.74 -39.82 48.18
N VAL A 231 45.49 -39.62 47.77
CA VAL A 231 45.12 -38.93 46.53
C VAL A 231 44.96 -37.44 46.84
N ARG A 232 45.71 -36.59 46.15
CA ARG A 232 45.65 -35.13 46.25
C ARG A 232 45.25 -34.53 44.92
N VAL A 233 44.62 -33.35 44.95
CA VAL A 233 44.38 -32.57 43.73
C VAL A 233 45.71 -31.93 43.32
N ALA A 234 46.22 -32.28 42.15
CA ALA A 234 47.48 -31.75 41.63
C ALA A 234 47.25 -30.38 40.96
N TYR A 235 46.23 -30.29 40.09
CA TYR A 235 45.90 -29.06 39.35
C TYR A 235 44.40 -28.93 39.05
N MET A 236 43.96 -27.69 38.87
CA MET A 236 42.58 -27.34 38.52
C MET A 236 42.62 -26.42 37.28
N PHE A 237 41.95 -26.83 36.19
CA PHE A 237 41.92 -26.08 34.93
C PHE A 237 40.54 -25.50 34.66
N ARG A 238 40.52 -24.28 34.13
CA ARG A 238 39.32 -23.66 33.56
C ARG A 238 39.30 -23.92 32.05
N ALA A 239 38.22 -24.50 31.55
CA ALA A 239 38.03 -24.80 30.14
C ALA A 239 36.69 -24.25 29.62
N ARG A 240 36.65 -23.88 28.34
CA ARG A 240 35.39 -23.57 27.63
C ARG A 240 34.89 -24.82 26.88
N PRO A 241 33.58 -25.10 26.86
CA PRO A 241 33.02 -26.17 26.04
C PRO A 241 33.28 -25.90 24.54
N ARG A 242 33.47 -26.99 23.79
CA ARG A 242 33.98 -27.01 22.41
C ARG A 242 32.84 -26.76 21.41
N ARG A 243 33.05 -25.94 20.37
CA ARG A 243 32.05 -25.70 19.29
C ARG A 243 32.12 -26.67 18.11
N GLU A 244 33.28 -27.26 17.78
CA GLU A 244 33.43 -28.22 16.65
C GLU A 244 34.25 -29.48 17.00
N PRO A 245 33.86 -30.69 16.51
CA PRO A 245 34.60 -31.92 16.75
C PRO A 245 35.92 -31.92 15.95
N GLY A 246 37.05 -31.73 16.63
CA GLY A 246 38.39 -31.77 16.04
C GLY A 246 39.39 -30.75 16.61
N GLU A 247 38.90 -29.62 17.14
CA GLU A 247 39.74 -28.53 17.66
C GLU A 247 40.26 -28.75 19.11
N PRO A 248 41.54 -28.49 19.44
CA PRO A 248 42.06 -28.72 20.79
C PRO A 248 41.46 -27.76 21.84
N LEU A 249 41.18 -28.29 23.04
CA LEU A 249 40.70 -27.49 24.18
C LEU A 249 41.77 -26.48 24.62
N LEU A 250 41.41 -25.19 24.65
CA LEU A 250 42.27 -24.13 25.17
C LEU A 250 42.18 -24.12 26.71
N LEU A 251 43.26 -24.53 27.40
CA LEU A 251 43.36 -24.48 28.85
C LEU A 251 43.90 -23.10 29.27
N ILE A 252 43.17 -22.39 30.13
CA ILE A 252 43.61 -21.09 30.68
C ILE A 252 44.12 -21.30 32.11
N TYR A 253 45.39 -21.02 32.35
CA TYR A 253 46.03 -21.14 33.66
C TYR A 253 45.84 -19.85 34.49
N PRO A 254 45.55 -19.94 35.79
CA PRO A 254 45.21 -18.78 36.63
C PRO A 254 46.38 -17.82 36.91
N ASP A 255 47.64 -18.26 36.86
CA ASP A 255 48.77 -17.47 37.35
C ASP A 255 49.75 -16.98 36.27
N GLY A 256 49.39 -17.05 34.98
CA GLY A 256 50.26 -16.60 33.88
C GLY A 256 51.51 -17.45 33.62
N ASP A 257 51.95 -18.24 34.61
CA ASP A 257 53.00 -19.25 34.49
C ASP A 257 52.40 -20.64 34.25
N GLY A 258 51.83 -20.83 33.05
CA GLY A 258 51.62 -22.17 32.50
C GLY A 258 52.89 -22.62 31.78
N PRO A 259 53.23 -23.93 31.78
CA PRO A 259 54.34 -24.41 30.95
C PRO A 259 54.08 -24.05 29.48
N GLU A 260 55.10 -23.52 28.78
CA GLU A 260 55.00 -23.20 27.34
C GLU A 260 54.41 -24.40 26.58
N PRO A 261 53.43 -24.19 25.68
CA PRO A 261 52.95 -25.26 24.83
C PRO A 261 54.11 -25.77 23.95
N PRO A 262 54.22 -27.08 23.71
CA PRO A 262 55.29 -27.62 22.89
C PRO A 262 55.22 -27.03 21.49
N ARG A 263 56.36 -26.52 20.99
CA ARG A 263 56.49 -25.81 19.71
C ARG A 263 56.31 -26.71 18.47
N ASP A 264 55.95 -27.97 18.64
CA ASP A 264 55.81 -28.96 17.58
C ASP A 264 54.59 -29.87 17.83
N PRO A 265 53.57 -29.87 16.95
CA PRO A 265 52.39 -30.71 17.09
C PRO A 265 52.66 -32.21 16.87
N SER A 266 53.87 -32.59 16.42
CA SER A 266 54.25 -33.99 16.17
C SER A 266 54.99 -34.66 17.33
N HIS A 267 55.40 -33.90 18.34
CA HIS A 267 55.94 -34.45 19.59
C HIS A 267 54.83 -34.57 20.63
N GLY A 268 54.22 -35.75 20.67
CA GLY A 268 53.23 -36.10 21.68
C GLY A 268 53.79 -35.89 23.08
N ILE A 269 53.05 -35.13 23.89
CA ILE A 269 53.33 -34.99 25.32
C ILE A 269 53.24 -36.40 25.94
N PRO A 270 54.26 -36.88 26.68
CA PRO A 270 54.13 -38.13 27.42
C PRO A 270 52.97 -37.99 28.41
N GLY A 271 51.88 -38.72 28.18
CA GLY A 271 50.65 -38.66 28.98
C GLY A 271 49.51 -37.79 28.44
N ALA A 272 49.50 -37.43 27.14
CA ALA A 272 48.32 -36.84 26.52
C ALA A 272 47.17 -37.86 26.42
N PHE A 273 46.17 -37.73 27.29
CA PHE A 273 44.93 -38.50 27.20
C PHE A 273 43.99 -37.88 26.16
N ARG A 274 43.57 -38.67 25.17
CA ARG A 274 42.32 -38.39 24.44
C ARG A 274 41.16 -38.75 25.36
N ALA A 275 40.36 -37.75 25.73
CA ALA A 275 39.07 -37.99 26.35
C ALA A 275 38.01 -37.79 25.26
N ASP A 276 37.39 -38.88 24.83
CA ASP A 276 36.22 -38.84 23.96
C ASP A 276 34.97 -38.64 24.85
N TRP A 277 34.10 -37.71 24.45
CA TRP A 277 32.91 -37.31 25.20
C TRP A 277 31.70 -38.14 24.77
N GLU A 278 31.15 -38.97 25.66
CA GLU A 278 29.97 -39.82 25.41
C GLU A 278 28.69 -39.33 26.14
N GLY A 279 28.67 -38.11 26.64
CA GLY A 279 27.50 -37.50 27.27
C GLY A 279 27.27 -37.92 28.73
N GLY A 280 26.76 -36.96 29.52
CA GLY A 280 26.53 -37.10 30.97
C GLY A 280 27.67 -36.54 31.83
N ASN A 281 27.33 -35.95 32.97
CA ASN A 281 28.24 -35.24 33.89
C ASN A 281 29.25 -36.13 34.66
N ASP A 282 29.42 -37.40 34.29
CA ASP A 282 30.30 -38.35 34.96
C ASP A 282 31.52 -38.68 34.10
N TRP A 283 32.65 -38.03 34.40
CA TRP A 283 33.94 -38.30 33.77
C TRP A 283 34.64 -39.48 34.47
N GLN A 284 34.41 -40.71 34.02
CA GLN A 284 35.21 -41.87 34.44
C GLN A 284 36.45 -42.01 33.54
N GLY A 285 37.56 -41.41 33.95
CA GLY A 285 38.85 -41.63 33.31
C GLY A 285 39.36 -43.06 33.58
N ARG A 286 39.44 -43.91 32.56
CA ARG A 286 40.26 -45.13 32.60
C ARG A 286 41.66 -44.80 32.09
N ALA A 287 42.67 -45.19 32.86
CA ALA A 287 44.03 -45.26 32.36
C ALA A 287 44.09 -46.38 31.30
N ALA A 288 44.48 -46.03 30.07
CA ALA A 288 44.96 -47.04 29.12
C ALA A 288 46.31 -47.58 29.65
N PRO A 289 46.60 -48.88 29.45
CA PRO A 289 47.81 -49.53 29.95
C PRO A 289 49.10 -48.93 29.36
#